data_AF-A0A194X5E2-F1
#
_entry.id   AF-A0A194X5E2-F1
#
_cell.length_a   1.000
_cell.length_b   1.000
_cell.length_c   1.000
_cell.angle_alpha   90.00
_cell.angle_beta   90.00
_cell.angle_gamma   90.00
#
_symmetry.space_group_name_H-M   'P 1'
#
loop_
_entity.id
_entity.type
_entity.pdbx_description
1 polymer ?
#
loop_
_entity_poly.entity_id
_entity_poly.type
_entity_poly.pdbx_seq_one_letter_code
_entity_poly.pdbx_strand_id
1 'polypeptide(L)'
;MTVLVLCVAFVWFLKQVQVAFFSDLSPIPNAHFTVPLSRLWILHKRWKNRQNRARLAAHQKLGPVVRIGPRELSVNCIDDGVRTIYGSAFDKDAWYAKAFRGHEKPYMFTMISSKAHAERKRMFANVYSKSYIQKSSRWSEMAYTIISGRLRDEMISWADSDIVVDVLERSKACLMDLTSAWIFGLKHGTNFIQNVKEAEEFFTPFRRTFGGFFWRTLEQTLSMELLDHMVAGHDATGITVTYLLYEISQRSSLQRRLKIEIQAHWKIGQKNCAEQLEKLPLLDAVLMETLRLYSANLGPWPRVAPSSIRLGKFSNIPKGTIISASSYALHKNDKVFPCPEKWLPERWLDASETQRKEMMRWFWAFGSGSRMCIGSHLAIYSKSPVSCASSGVLSANAVQT
;
A
#
# COMPACT_ATOMS: atom_id res chain seq x y z
N MET A 1 -9.65 15.63 -53.26
CA MET A 1 -9.48 14.56 -52.24
C MET A 1 -9.11 15.13 -50.87
N THR A 2 -8.13 16.03 -50.75
CA THR A 2 -7.67 16.64 -49.48
C THR A 2 -8.75 17.41 -48.70
N VAL A 3 -9.56 18.23 -49.39
CA VAL A 3 -10.62 19.02 -48.73
C VAL A 3 -11.69 18.11 -48.11
N LEU A 4 -12.12 17.06 -48.81
CA LEU A 4 -13.10 16.09 -48.30
C LEU A 4 -12.56 15.34 -47.07
N VAL A 5 -11.29 14.94 -47.08
CA VAL A 5 -10.64 14.29 -45.93
C VAL A 5 -10.59 15.24 -44.72
N LEU A 6 -10.25 16.52 -44.93
CA LEU A 6 -10.23 17.53 -43.87
C LEU A 6 -11.64 17.79 -43.31
N CYS A 7 -12.66 17.87 -44.17
CA CYS A 7 -14.06 18.02 -43.75
C CYS A 7 -14.54 16.82 -42.93
N VAL A 8 -14.28 15.59 -43.37
CA VAL A 8 -14.65 14.37 -42.62
C VAL A 8 -13.94 14.33 -41.26
N ALA A 9 -12.64 14.66 -41.23
CA ALA A 9 -11.89 14.74 -39.98
C ALA A 9 -12.44 15.82 -39.03
N PHE A 10 -12.85 16.98 -39.57
CA PHE A 10 -13.44 18.07 -38.79
C PHE A 10 -14.80 17.70 -38.20
N VAL A 11 -15.71 17.10 -38.99
CA VAL A 11 -17.02 16.64 -38.48
C VAL A 11 -16.82 15.54 -37.43
N TRP A 12 -15.90 14.60 -37.66
CA TRP A 12 -15.55 13.59 -36.66
C TRP A 12 -15.02 14.23 -35.37
N PHE A 13 -14.15 15.23 -35.47
CA PHE A 13 -13.62 15.97 -34.32
C PHE A 13 -14.73 16.69 -33.54
N LEU A 14 -15.63 17.39 -34.24
CA LEU A 14 -16.79 18.04 -33.60
C LEU A 14 -17.68 17.04 -32.88
N LYS A 15 -17.90 15.84 -33.44
CA LYS A 15 -18.64 14.76 -32.78
C LYS A 15 -17.92 14.28 -31.51
N GLN A 16 -16.59 14.17 -31.53
CA GLN A 16 -15.84 13.82 -30.31
C GLN A 16 -15.94 14.90 -29.24
N VAL A 17 -15.88 16.18 -29.63
CA VAL A 17 -16.08 17.31 -28.72
C VAL A 17 -17.49 17.28 -28.13
N GLN A 18 -18.51 17.10 -28.96
CA GLN A 18 -19.90 17.01 -28.50
C GLN A 18 -20.09 15.85 -27.52
N VAL A 19 -19.62 14.65 -27.84
CA VAL A 19 -19.70 13.49 -26.93
C VAL A 19 -18.94 13.75 -25.63
N ALA A 20 -17.79 14.40 -25.68
CA ALA A 20 -17.00 14.69 -24.50
C ALA A 20 -17.71 15.64 -23.52
N PHE A 21 -18.34 16.70 -24.03
CA PHE A 21 -18.95 17.77 -23.23
C PHE A 21 -20.45 17.59 -22.95
N PHE A 22 -21.16 16.73 -23.68
CA PHE A 22 -22.58 16.43 -23.46
C PHE A 22 -22.84 14.97 -23.07
N SER A 23 -21.81 14.26 -22.59
CA SER A 23 -21.97 12.90 -22.04
C SER A 23 -22.65 12.90 -20.67
N ASP A 24 -23.08 11.72 -20.21
CA ASP A 24 -23.54 11.47 -18.84
C ASP A 24 -22.49 11.82 -17.76
N LEU A 25 -21.21 11.97 -18.17
CA LEU A 25 -20.11 12.40 -17.29
C LEU A 25 -19.90 13.92 -17.27
N SER A 26 -20.61 14.69 -18.09
CA SER A 26 -20.52 16.16 -18.14
C SER A 26 -20.89 16.89 -16.85
N PRO A 27 -21.82 16.39 -15.99
CA PRO A 27 -22.10 17.04 -14.71
C PRO A 27 -20.95 16.95 -13.70
N ILE A 28 -19.99 16.06 -13.92
CA ILE A 28 -18.88 15.80 -12.99
C ILE A 28 -17.78 16.85 -13.21
N PRO A 29 -17.30 17.53 -12.15
CA PRO A 29 -16.22 18.50 -12.26
C PRO A 29 -14.96 17.93 -12.91
N ASN A 30 -14.43 18.68 -13.88
CA ASN A 30 -13.21 18.33 -14.61
C ASN A 30 -11.97 18.82 -13.86
N ALA A 31 -11.01 17.93 -13.58
CA ALA A 31 -9.73 18.33 -12.99
C ALA A 31 -8.92 19.28 -13.90
N HIS A 32 -9.18 19.23 -15.22
CA HIS A 32 -8.60 20.10 -16.23
C HIS A 32 -9.53 20.15 -17.45
N PHE A 33 -9.59 21.26 -18.18
CA PHE A 33 -10.54 21.41 -19.30
C PHE A 33 -10.33 20.38 -20.44
N THR A 34 -9.15 19.77 -20.55
CA THR A 34 -8.85 18.74 -21.55
C THR A 34 -9.28 17.31 -21.16
N VAL A 35 -9.65 17.07 -19.89
CA VAL A 35 -9.98 15.70 -19.45
C VAL A 35 -11.17 15.07 -20.16
N PRO A 36 -12.19 15.81 -20.66
CA PRO A 36 -13.26 15.18 -21.44
C PRO A 36 -12.76 14.58 -22.76
N LEU A 37 -11.70 15.16 -23.33
CA LEU A 37 -11.17 14.80 -24.65
C LEU A 37 -10.01 13.81 -24.57
N SER A 38 -9.16 13.90 -23.54
CA SER A 38 -7.91 13.16 -23.49
C SER A 38 -7.40 12.88 -22.08
N ARG A 39 -6.57 11.82 -21.97
CA ARG A 39 -5.83 11.47 -20.75
C ARG A 39 -4.51 12.24 -20.59
N LEU A 40 -4.16 13.12 -21.54
CA LEU A 40 -2.87 13.83 -21.54
C LEU A 40 -2.59 14.57 -20.23
N TRP A 41 -3.61 15.16 -19.59
CA TRP A 41 -3.43 15.83 -18.30
C TRP A 41 -2.90 14.87 -17.23
N ILE A 42 -3.59 13.75 -16.98
CA ILE A 42 -3.17 12.81 -15.93
C ILE A 42 -1.87 12.10 -16.29
N LEU A 43 -1.64 11.79 -17.57
CA LEU A 43 -0.39 11.20 -18.06
C LEU A 43 0.79 12.15 -17.85
N HIS A 44 0.62 13.45 -18.13
CA HIS A 44 1.63 14.47 -17.85
C HIS A 44 1.92 14.59 -16.35
N LYS A 45 0.89 14.59 -15.49
CA LYS A 45 1.10 14.60 -14.02
C LYS A 45 1.81 13.34 -13.53
N ARG A 46 1.56 12.17 -14.16
CA ARG A 46 2.28 10.93 -13.88
C ARG A 46 3.74 11.01 -14.31
N TRP A 47 4.01 11.50 -15.53
CA TRP A 47 5.37 11.71 -16.02
C TRP A 47 6.20 12.64 -15.12
N LYS A 48 5.56 13.64 -14.49
CA LYS A 48 6.19 14.53 -13.50
C LYS A 48 6.19 13.98 -12.07
N ASN A 49 5.77 12.74 -11.81
CA ASN A 49 5.64 12.14 -10.47
C ASN A 49 4.78 12.99 -9.50
N ARG A 50 3.76 13.68 -10.03
CA ARG A 50 2.87 14.58 -9.26
C ARG A 50 1.41 14.14 -9.26
N GLN A 51 1.09 12.93 -9.77
CA GLN A 51 -0.30 12.49 -9.95
C GLN A 51 -1.12 12.50 -8.64
N ASN A 52 -0.55 12.04 -7.53
CA ASN A 52 -1.28 11.96 -6.25
C ASN A 52 -1.56 13.35 -5.67
N ARG A 53 -0.57 14.25 -5.74
CA ARG A 53 -0.72 15.66 -5.35
C ARG A 53 -1.76 16.38 -6.22
N ALA A 54 -1.72 16.16 -7.53
CA ALA A 54 -2.67 16.78 -8.46
C ALA A 54 -4.11 16.29 -8.23
N ARG A 55 -4.32 15.00 -7.93
CA ARG A 55 -5.64 14.45 -7.61
C ARG A 55 -6.16 14.99 -6.28
N LEU A 56 -5.31 15.07 -5.25
CA LEU A 56 -5.68 15.67 -3.97
C LEU A 56 -6.10 17.13 -4.14
N ALA A 57 -5.30 17.94 -4.83
CA ALA A 57 -5.62 19.34 -5.09
C ALA A 57 -6.95 19.50 -5.86
N ALA A 58 -7.21 18.61 -6.83
CA ALA A 58 -8.49 18.60 -7.54
C ALA A 58 -9.66 18.25 -6.61
N HIS A 59 -9.50 17.29 -5.69
CA HIS A 59 -10.53 16.97 -4.70
C HIS A 59 -10.80 18.10 -3.72
N GLN A 60 -9.75 18.77 -3.23
CA GLN A 60 -9.87 19.92 -2.34
C GLN A 60 -10.63 21.08 -3.01
N LYS A 61 -10.43 21.28 -4.33
CA LYS A 61 -11.08 22.35 -5.09
C LYS A 61 -12.48 22.01 -5.58
N LEU A 62 -12.70 20.78 -6.05
CA LEU A 62 -13.88 20.40 -6.85
C LEU A 62 -14.83 19.43 -6.13
N GLY A 63 -14.40 18.87 -5.00
CA GLY A 63 -15.18 17.97 -4.18
C GLY A 63 -14.83 16.49 -4.33
N PRO A 64 -15.69 15.58 -3.81
CA PRO A 64 -15.33 14.18 -3.57
C PRO A 64 -15.25 13.32 -4.82
N VAL A 65 -15.83 13.72 -5.95
CA VAL A 65 -15.80 12.98 -7.22
C VAL A 65 -15.36 13.93 -8.32
N VAL A 66 -14.30 13.56 -9.04
CA VAL A 66 -13.65 14.41 -10.05
C VAL A 66 -13.33 13.60 -11.30
N ARG A 67 -13.62 14.15 -12.48
CA ARG A 67 -13.24 13.59 -13.78
C ARG A 67 -11.77 13.90 -14.07
N ILE A 68 -10.98 12.87 -14.37
CA ILE A 68 -9.53 12.94 -14.59
C ILE A 68 -9.10 12.45 -15.99
N GLY A 69 -10.05 11.91 -16.75
CA GLY A 69 -9.91 11.51 -18.14
C GLY A 69 -11.28 11.27 -18.79
N PRO A 70 -11.34 10.91 -20.09
CA PRO A 70 -12.60 10.87 -20.83
C PRO A 70 -13.64 9.95 -20.20
N ARG A 71 -13.20 8.81 -19.65
CA ARG A 71 -14.03 7.85 -18.89
C ARG A 71 -13.35 7.46 -17.57
N GLU A 72 -12.65 8.41 -16.94
CA GLU A 72 -11.89 8.15 -15.72
C GLU A 72 -12.28 9.10 -14.60
N LEU A 73 -12.68 8.52 -13.47
CA LEU A 73 -13.10 9.24 -12.27
C LEU A 73 -12.15 8.96 -11.10
N SER A 74 -11.85 10.00 -10.34
CA SER A 74 -11.20 9.95 -9.03
C SER A 74 -12.26 10.13 -7.95
N VAL A 75 -12.21 9.32 -6.90
CA VAL A 75 -13.09 9.46 -5.72
C VAL A 75 -12.28 9.65 -4.44
N ASN A 76 -12.78 10.51 -3.55
CA ASN A 76 -12.24 10.79 -2.23
C ASN A 76 -13.36 10.94 -1.19
N CYS A 77 -14.26 9.96 -1.14
CA CYS A 77 -15.31 9.84 -0.14
C CYS A 77 -15.54 8.36 0.19
N ILE A 78 -15.88 8.07 1.45
CA ILE A 78 -16.13 6.71 1.90
C ILE A 78 -17.52 6.23 1.48
N ASP A 79 -18.56 6.95 1.90
CA ASP A 79 -19.94 6.67 1.50
C ASP A 79 -20.15 7.07 0.04
N ASP A 80 -20.94 6.26 -0.67
CA ASP A 80 -21.23 6.41 -2.10
C ASP A 80 -19.99 6.56 -2.99
N GLY A 81 -18.82 6.14 -2.49
CA GLY A 81 -17.53 6.21 -3.16
C GLY A 81 -16.75 4.93 -2.93
N VAL A 82 -15.76 4.96 -2.03
CA VAL A 82 -14.87 3.82 -1.74
C VAL A 82 -15.69 2.57 -1.38
N ARG A 83 -16.72 2.68 -0.54
CA ARG A 83 -17.54 1.52 -0.16
C ARG A 83 -18.29 0.93 -1.35
N THR A 84 -18.82 1.77 -2.23
CA THR A 84 -19.51 1.33 -3.47
C THR A 84 -18.54 0.61 -4.40
N ILE A 85 -17.37 1.20 -4.67
CA ILE A 85 -16.44 0.72 -5.70
C ILE A 85 -15.66 -0.52 -5.24
N TYR A 86 -15.21 -0.54 -3.98
CA TYR A 86 -14.33 -1.60 -3.47
C TYR A 86 -15.06 -2.60 -2.59
N GLY A 87 -16.26 -2.27 -2.08
CA GLY A 87 -17.11 -3.19 -1.33
C GLY A 87 -18.01 -4.08 -2.20
N SER A 88 -18.18 -3.76 -3.48
CA SER A 88 -19.01 -4.54 -4.42
C SER A 88 -18.16 -5.18 -5.53
N ALA A 89 -18.81 -5.95 -6.42
CA ALA A 89 -18.14 -6.82 -7.41
C ALA A 89 -17.61 -6.08 -8.64
N PHE A 90 -16.95 -4.92 -8.47
CA PHE A 90 -16.30 -4.23 -9.58
C PHE A 90 -15.03 -4.99 -9.98
N ASP A 91 -14.84 -5.20 -11.27
CA ASP A 91 -13.63 -5.82 -11.78
C ASP A 91 -12.47 -4.82 -11.82
N LYS A 92 -11.24 -5.35 -11.77
CA LYS A 92 -10.04 -4.55 -11.97
C LYS A 92 -9.97 -4.04 -13.42
N ASP A 93 -9.33 -2.89 -13.62
CA ASP A 93 -9.01 -2.44 -14.98
C ASP A 93 -8.01 -3.39 -15.67
N ALA A 94 -8.09 -3.50 -16.99
CA ALA A 94 -7.20 -4.34 -17.78
C ALA A 94 -5.72 -3.97 -17.66
N TRP A 95 -5.40 -2.76 -17.19
CA TRP A 95 -4.06 -2.33 -16.83
C TRP A 95 -3.37 -3.31 -15.86
N TYR A 96 -4.07 -3.89 -14.87
CA TYR A 96 -3.45 -4.82 -13.93
C TYR A 96 -2.85 -6.04 -14.62
N ALA A 97 -3.58 -6.64 -15.56
CA ALA A 97 -3.06 -7.78 -16.32
C ALA A 97 -1.96 -7.38 -17.30
N LYS A 98 -1.96 -6.12 -17.80
CA LYS A 98 -0.95 -5.64 -18.76
C LYS A 98 0.37 -5.21 -18.10
N ALA A 99 0.29 -4.61 -16.92
CA ALA A 99 1.44 -4.06 -16.21
C ALA A 99 2.21 -5.10 -15.38
N PHE A 100 1.59 -6.24 -15.06
CA PHE A 100 2.12 -7.27 -14.17
C PHE A 100 2.08 -8.68 -14.81
N ARG A 101 2.32 -8.79 -16.13
CA ARG A 101 2.16 -10.07 -16.86
C ARG A 101 3.10 -11.16 -16.31
N GLY A 102 2.53 -12.24 -15.75
CA GLY A 102 3.17 -13.56 -15.65
C GLY A 102 2.91 -14.42 -16.90
N HIS A 103 3.30 -15.70 -16.85
CA HIS A 103 2.95 -16.73 -17.87
C HIS A 103 1.42 -16.78 -18.13
N GLU A 104 0.97 -17.52 -19.14
CA GLU A 104 -0.41 -17.59 -19.70
C GLU A 104 -1.62 -17.47 -18.73
N LYS A 105 -1.47 -17.76 -17.44
CA LYS A 105 -2.54 -17.69 -16.43
C LYS A 105 -2.26 -16.62 -15.36
N PRO A 106 -3.28 -15.81 -14.97
CA PRO A 106 -3.12 -14.79 -13.94
C PRO A 106 -2.92 -15.40 -12.54
N TYR A 107 -2.16 -14.70 -11.72
CA TYR A 107 -2.02 -14.91 -10.28
C TYR A 107 -2.88 -13.88 -9.52
N MET A 108 -3.13 -14.06 -8.22
CA MET A 108 -4.17 -13.37 -7.46
C MET A 108 -4.13 -11.84 -7.63
N PHE A 109 -2.94 -11.23 -7.59
CA PHE A 109 -2.80 -9.79 -7.77
C PHE A 109 -3.26 -9.29 -9.16
N THR A 110 -3.11 -10.10 -10.21
CA THR A 110 -3.41 -9.70 -11.60
C THR A 110 -4.79 -10.14 -12.08
N MET A 111 -5.49 -10.97 -11.31
CA MET A 111 -6.85 -11.42 -11.62
C MET A 111 -7.83 -10.26 -11.77
N ILE A 112 -8.33 -10.08 -13.00
CA ILE A 112 -9.31 -9.04 -13.35
C ILE A 112 -10.67 -9.31 -12.73
N SER A 113 -11.17 -10.55 -12.83
CA SER A 113 -12.49 -10.94 -12.32
C SER A 113 -12.51 -10.99 -10.79
N SER A 114 -13.51 -10.36 -10.20
CA SER A 114 -13.72 -10.36 -8.75
C SER A 114 -14.14 -11.73 -8.21
N LYS A 115 -14.85 -12.53 -9.01
CA LYS A 115 -15.22 -13.91 -8.66
C LYS A 115 -13.98 -14.82 -8.60
N ALA A 116 -13.20 -14.86 -9.69
CA ALA A 116 -11.98 -15.69 -9.75
C ALA A 116 -10.97 -15.31 -8.67
N HIS A 117 -10.79 -14.01 -8.42
CA HIS A 117 -9.96 -13.53 -7.31
C HIS A 117 -10.46 -14.02 -5.95
N ALA A 118 -11.77 -13.95 -5.68
CA ALA A 118 -12.33 -14.39 -4.41
C ALA A 118 -12.12 -15.90 -4.19
N GLU A 119 -12.31 -16.72 -5.22
CA GLU A 119 -12.03 -18.16 -5.20
C GLU A 119 -10.55 -18.43 -4.89
N ARG A 120 -9.62 -17.75 -5.56
CA ARG A 120 -8.18 -17.89 -5.31
C ARG A 120 -7.79 -17.44 -3.90
N LYS A 121 -8.28 -16.28 -3.45
CA LYS A 121 -7.98 -15.73 -2.11
C LYS A 121 -8.43 -16.68 -0.99
N ARG A 122 -9.57 -17.36 -1.15
CA ARG A 122 -10.06 -18.33 -0.14
C ARG A 122 -9.06 -19.47 0.11
N MET A 123 -8.27 -19.86 -0.90
CA MET A 123 -7.26 -20.91 -0.76
C MET A 123 -6.13 -20.53 0.20
N PHE A 124 -5.79 -19.24 0.30
CA PHE A 124 -4.67 -18.75 1.10
C PHE A 124 -5.09 -17.97 2.36
N ALA A 125 -6.33 -17.47 2.43
CA ALA A 125 -6.75 -16.52 3.46
C ALA A 125 -6.59 -17.04 4.90
N ASN A 126 -6.70 -18.35 5.13
CA ASN A 126 -6.56 -18.94 6.46
C ASN A 126 -5.16 -18.68 7.04
N VAL A 127 -4.09 -18.97 6.29
CA VAL A 127 -2.72 -18.83 6.81
C VAL A 127 -2.38 -17.38 7.15
N TYR A 128 -2.98 -16.40 6.46
CA TYR A 128 -2.77 -14.98 6.75
C TYR A 128 -3.76 -14.39 7.77
N SER A 129 -4.64 -15.20 8.34
CA SER A 129 -5.61 -14.73 9.33
C SER A 129 -4.94 -14.37 10.66
N LYS A 130 -5.49 -13.38 11.36
CA LYS A 130 -5.02 -12.97 12.69
C LYS A 130 -4.92 -14.17 13.65
N SER A 131 -5.97 -14.98 13.70
CA SER A 131 -6.04 -16.14 14.61
C SER A 131 -5.03 -17.23 14.28
N TYR A 132 -4.74 -17.46 12.99
CA TYR A 132 -3.70 -18.40 12.57
C TYR A 132 -2.32 -17.92 13.00
N ILE A 133 -1.98 -16.66 12.72
CA ILE A 133 -0.68 -16.08 13.08
C ILE A 133 -0.47 -16.11 14.60
N GLN A 134 -1.47 -15.71 15.39
CA GLN A 134 -1.39 -15.68 16.85
C GLN A 134 -1.17 -17.06 17.49
N LYS A 135 -1.75 -18.11 16.89
CA LYS A 135 -1.62 -19.49 17.40
C LYS A 135 -0.40 -20.21 16.83
N SER A 136 0.29 -19.62 15.86
CA SER A 136 1.40 -20.24 15.15
C SER A 136 2.68 -20.18 15.98
N SER A 137 3.14 -21.34 16.47
CA SER A 137 4.49 -21.47 17.04
C SER A 137 5.57 -21.12 16.01
N ARG A 138 5.29 -21.37 14.71
CA ARG A 138 6.21 -21.05 13.60
C ARG A 138 6.47 -19.55 13.50
N TRP A 139 5.43 -18.72 13.69
CA TRP A 139 5.62 -17.27 13.74
C TRP A 139 6.56 -16.88 14.88
N SER A 140 6.33 -17.41 16.07
CA SER A 140 7.13 -17.08 17.26
C SER A 140 8.59 -17.50 17.13
N GLU A 141 8.85 -18.70 16.61
CA GLU A 141 10.20 -19.20 16.32
C GLU A 141 10.91 -18.38 15.24
N MET A 142 10.21 -18.07 14.16
CA MET A 142 10.72 -17.27 13.06
C MET A 142 11.05 -15.84 13.47
N ALA A 143 10.11 -15.17 14.14
CA ALA A 143 10.30 -13.83 14.66
C ALA A 143 11.48 -13.79 15.64
N TYR A 144 11.59 -14.76 16.55
CA TYR A 144 12.74 -14.84 17.46
C TYR A 144 14.07 -15.01 16.71
N THR A 145 14.15 -15.98 15.81
CA THR A 145 15.39 -16.30 15.09
C THR A 145 15.86 -15.12 14.24
N ILE A 146 14.94 -14.48 13.50
CA ILE A 146 15.29 -13.42 12.55
C ILE A 146 15.47 -12.08 13.27
N ILE A 147 14.58 -11.73 14.20
CA ILE A 147 14.60 -10.39 14.83
C ILE A 147 15.55 -10.37 16.02
N SER A 148 15.45 -11.32 16.94
CA SER A 148 16.35 -11.37 18.11
C SER A 148 17.71 -11.93 17.80
N GLY A 149 17.79 -12.89 16.86
CA GLY A 149 19.05 -13.52 16.48
C GLY A 149 19.79 -12.71 15.42
N ARG A 150 19.20 -12.53 14.23
CA ARG A 150 19.93 -11.91 13.11
C ARG A 150 19.95 -10.38 13.19
N LEU A 151 18.76 -9.76 13.26
CA LEU A 151 18.65 -8.29 13.18
C LEU A 151 19.26 -7.61 14.40
N ARG A 152 19.01 -8.12 15.61
CA ARG A 152 19.54 -7.51 16.84
C ARG A 152 21.06 -7.46 16.85
N ASP A 153 21.71 -8.57 16.50
CA ASP A 153 23.17 -8.68 16.51
C ASP A 153 23.79 -7.71 15.49
N GLU A 154 23.20 -7.61 14.30
CA GLU A 154 23.60 -6.61 13.29
C GLU A 154 23.39 -5.18 13.80
N MET A 155 22.25 -4.88 14.40
CA MET A 155 22.00 -3.54 14.95
C MET A 155 23.02 -3.17 16.04
N ILE A 156 23.37 -4.10 16.93
CA ILE A 156 24.40 -3.87 17.97
C ILE A 156 25.74 -3.56 17.29
N SER A 157 26.13 -4.36 16.29
CA SER A 157 27.34 -4.12 15.49
C SER A 157 27.33 -2.74 14.82
N TRP A 158 26.18 -2.31 14.28
CA TRP A 158 26.04 -0.98 13.68
C TRP A 158 26.10 0.16 14.70
N ALA A 159 25.65 -0.06 15.93
CA ALA A 159 25.73 0.94 16.99
C ALA A 159 27.14 1.09 17.57
N ASP A 160 27.92 -0.01 17.57
CA ASP A 160 29.30 -0.03 18.02
C ASP A 160 30.28 0.45 16.92
N SER A 161 29.80 0.60 15.68
CA SER A 161 30.60 1.08 14.55
C SER A 161 30.20 2.48 14.12
N ASP A 162 31.15 3.24 13.57
CA ASP A 162 30.91 4.61 13.07
C ASP A 162 30.41 4.61 11.61
N ILE A 163 29.61 3.60 11.23
CA ILE A 163 29.11 3.43 9.86
C ILE A 163 27.72 4.03 9.70
N VAL A 164 27.49 4.67 8.55
CA VAL A 164 26.14 5.07 8.15
C VAL A 164 25.44 3.88 7.51
N VAL A 165 24.25 3.54 8.01
CA VAL A 165 23.47 2.39 7.52
C VAL A 165 22.27 2.87 6.72
N ASP A 166 22.12 2.37 5.50
CA ASP A 166 20.89 2.50 4.74
C ASP A 166 19.81 1.60 5.35
N VAL A 167 18.94 2.21 6.15
CA VAL A 167 17.89 1.51 6.88
C VAL A 167 16.81 0.94 5.94
N LEU A 168 16.67 1.47 4.71
CA LEU A 168 15.72 0.94 3.73
C LEU A 168 16.12 -0.45 3.27
N GLU A 169 17.36 -0.61 2.83
CA GLU A 169 17.86 -1.91 2.35
C GLU A 169 17.89 -2.94 3.49
N ARG A 170 18.28 -2.53 4.71
CA ARG A 170 18.23 -3.40 5.90
C ARG A 170 16.82 -3.81 6.30
N SER A 171 15.87 -2.88 6.22
CA SER A 171 14.46 -3.19 6.45
C SER A 171 13.96 -4.19 5.41
N LYS A 172 14.23 -3.96 4.12
CA LYS A 172 13.83 -4.89 3.04
C LYS A 172 14.44 -6.27 3.22
N ALA A 173 15.72 -6.36 3.59
CA ALA A 173 16.38 -7.64 3.89
C ALA A 173 15.70 -8.38 5.04
N CYS A 174 15.43 -7.70 6.16
CA CYS A 174 14.75 -8.31 7.30
C CYS A 174 13.33 -8.79 6.95
N LEU A 175 12.58 -8.00 6.21
CA LEU A 175 11.21 -8.36 5.82
C LEU A 175 11.20 -9.45 4.74
N MET A 176 12.23 -9.55 3.91
CA MET A 176 12.41 -10.68 3.00
C MET A 176 12.68 -11.97 3.78
N ASP A 177 13.57 -11.95 4.78
CA ASP A 177 13.84 -13.11 5.64
C ASP A 177 12.55 -13.57 6.36
N LEU A 178 11.77 -12.64 6.91
CA LEU A 178 10.49 -12.96 7.54
C LEU A 178 9.48 -13.53 6.55
N THR A 179 9.37 -12.94 5.37
CA THR A 179 8.36 -13.37 4.38
C THR A 179 8.73 -14.71 3.73
N SER A 180 10.01 -14.90 3.38
CA SER A 180 10.49 -16.16 2.80
C SER A 180 10.43 -17.30 3.82
N ALA A 181 10.79 -17.06 5.08
CA ALA A 181 10.64 -18.04 6.14
C ALA A 181 9.16 -18.33 6.47
N TRP A 182 8.26 -17.36 6.30
CA TRP A 182 6.82 -17.59 6.43
C TRP A 182 6.29 -18.54 5.35
N ILE A 183 6.76 -18.38 4.12
CA ILE A 183 6.30 -19.16 2.96
C ILE A 183 6.98 -20.54 2.90
N PHE A 184 8.29 -20.60 3.10
CA PHE A 184 9.11 -21.80 2.86
C PHE A 184 9.65 -22.45 4.15
N GLY A 185 9.45 -21.82 5.31
CA GLY A 185 10.05 -22.22 6.58
C GLY A 185 11.48 -21.68 6.76
N LEU A 186 11.93 -21.56 8.01
CA LEU A 186 13.24 -20.98 8.36
C LEU A 186 14.43 -21.61 7.63
N LYS A 187 14.40 -22.93 7.42
CA LYS A 187 15.48 -23.68 6.74
C LYS A 187 15.63 -23.30 5.26
N HIS A 188 14.53 -22.93 4.61
CA HIS A 188 14.49 -22.60 3.18
C HIS A 188 14.22 -21.10 2.94
N GLY A 189 14.14 -20.31 4.01
CA GLY A 189 14.06 -18.87 3.95
C GLY A 189 15.42 -18.25 3.63
N THR A 190 15.38 -17.00 3.20
CA THR A 190 16.57 -16.19 2.96
C THR A 190 17.31 -15.87 4.26
N ASN A 191 18.56 -15.44 4.11
CA ASN A 191 19.36 -14.86 5.20
C ASN A 191 19.99 -13.53 4.76
N PHE A 192 19.18 -12.64 4.21
CA PHE A 192 19.61 -11.38 3.61
C PHE A 192 20.09 -10.36 4.65
N ILE A 193 19.68 -10.50 5.91
CA ILE A 193 20.22 -9.66 7.00
C ILE A 193 21.74 -9.87 7.11
N GLN A 194 22.20 -11.12 7.11
CA GLN A 194 23.61 -11.47 7.33
C GLN A 194 24.37 -11.67 6.01
N ASN A 195 23.68 -12.04 4.92
CA ASN A 195 24.25 -12.17 3.58
C ASN A 195 23.92 -10.97 2.70
N VAL A 196 24.57 -9.84 2.98
CA VAL A 196 24.34 -8.57 2.29
C VAL A 196 24.58 -8.67 0.78
N LYS A 197 25.60 -9.42 0.37
CA LYS A 197 25.93 -9.59 -1.05
C LYS A 197 24.80 -10.28 -1.81
N GLU A 198 24.27 -11.37 -1.27
CA GLU A 198 23.13 -12.08 -1.88
C GLU A 198 21.87 -11.20 -1.89
N ALA A 199 21.64 -10.43 -0.83
CA ALA A 199 20.55 -9.47 -0.78
C ALA A 199 20.67 -8.41 -1.89
N GLU A 200 21.87 -7.85 -2.09
CA GLU A 200 22.14 -6.86 -3.15
C GLU A 200 21.96 -7.44 -4.54
N GLU A 201 22.45 -8.65 -4.79
CA GLU A 201 22.26 -9.37 -6.06
C GLU A 201 20.77 -9.59 -6.33
N PHE A 202 20.01 -9.99 -5.31
CA PHE A 202 18.57 -10.18 -5.40
C PHE A 202 17.82 -8.86 -5.66
N PHE A 203 18.13 -7.77 -4.92
CA PHE A 203 17.40 -6.50 -5.02
C PHE A 203 17.82 -5.63 -6.22
N THR A 204 18.99 -5.87 -6.83
CA THR A 204 19.48 -5.05 -7.95
C THR A 204 18.53 -5.02 -9.16
N PRO A 205 17.97 -6.15 -9.63
CA PRO A 205 16.91 -6.14 -10.63
C PRO A 205 15.70 -5.27 -10.23
N PHE A 206 15.32 -5.27 -8.94
CA PHE A 206 14.18 -4.49 -8.41
C PHE A 206 14.45 -2.99 -8.49
N ARG A 207 15.69 -2.58 -8.26
CA ARG A 207 16.11 -1.17 -8.37
C ARG A 207 16.22 -0.69 -9.81
N ARG A 208 16.73 -1.54 -10.72
CA ARG A 208 16.93 -1.20 -12.14
C ARG A 208 15.63 -1.09 -12.93
N THR A 209 14.55 -1.70 -12.43
CA THR A 209 13.25 -1.67 -13.09
C THR A 209 12.52 -0.36 -12.75
N PHE A 210 12.99 0.76 -13.32
CA PHE A 210 12.36 2.07 -13.19
C PHE A 210 10.97 2.07 -13.87
N GLY A 211 9.93 2.54 -13.16
CA GLY A 211 8.65 2.93 -13.76
C GLY A 211 7.46 1.97 -13.60
N GLY A 212 7.51 1.02 -12.67
CA GLY A 212 6.35 0.15 -12.40
C GLY A 212 6.02 -0.80 -13.56
N PHE A 213 7.03 -1.17 -14.36
CA PHE A 213 6.96 -2.37 -15.17
C PHE A 213 7.26 -3.54 -14.25
N PHE A 214 6.23 -4.22 -13.79
CA PHE A 214 6.39 -5.34 -12.89
C PHE A 214 6.81 -6.58 -13.69
N TRP A 215 7.69 -7.35 -13.07
CA TRP A 215 8.26 -8.65 -13.45
C TRP A 215 7.51 -9.38 -14.56
N ARG A 216 8.18 -9.62 -15.69
CA ARG A 216 7.78 -10.62 -16.68
C ARG A 216 8.63 -11.86 -16.48
N THR A 217 8.07 -12.87 -15.86
CA THR A 217 8.74 -14.17 -15.68
C THR A 217 7.89 -15.26 -16.34
N LEU A 218 8.58 -16.27 -16.87
CA LEU A 218 7.98 -17.42 -17.58
C LEU A 218 7.59 -18.56 -16.61
N GLU A 219 7.42 -18.24 -15.33
CA GLU A 219 7.23 -19.23 -14.28
C GLU A 219 5.80 -19.74 -14.18
N GLN A 220 5.63 -20.95 -13.63
CA GLN A 220 4.32 -21.55 -13.38
C GLN A 220 3.47 -20.65 -12.46
N THR A 221 2.14 -20.74 -12.57
CA THR A 221 1.21 -19.87 -11.81
C THR A 221 1.45 -19.92 -10.30
N LEU A 222 1.82 -21.07 -9.73
CA LEU A 222 2.13 -21.17 -8.30
C LEU A 222 3.37 -20.36 -7.93
N SER A 223 4.47 -20.51 -8.68
CA SER A 223 5.70 -19.74 -8.47
C SER A 223 5.44 -18.23 -8.53
N MET A 224 4.54 -17.78 -9.42
CA MET A 224 4.13 -16.37 -9.50
C MET A 224 3.36 -15.89 -8.27
N GLU A 225 2.49 -16.72 -7.70
CA GLU A 225 1.78 -16.38 -6.46
C GLU A 225 2.74 -16.26 -5.28
N LEU A 226 3.69 -17.19 -5.17
CA LEU A 226 4.68 -17.16 -4.09
C LEU A 226 5.63 -15.97 -4.23
N LEU A 227 6.07 -15.67 -5.46
CA LEU A 227 6.86 -14.48 -5.75
C LEU A 227 6.08 -13.20 -5.42
N ASP A 228 4.79 -13.10 -5.77
CA ASP A 228 3.96 -11.94 -5.42
C ASP A 228 3.88 -11.75 -3.90
N HIS A 229 3.71 -12.84 -3.14
CA HIS A 229 3.72 -12.77 -1.68
C HIS A 229 5.07 -12.29 -1.13
N MET A 230 6.20 -12.80 -1.65
CA MET A 230 7.54 -12.34 -1.25
C MET A 230 7.76 -10.86 -1.57
N VAL A 231 7.41 -10.45 -2.79
CA VAL A 231 7.60 -9.06 -3.27
C VAL A 231 6.74 -8.09 -2.47
N ALA A 232 5.46 -8.39 -2.31
CA ALA A 232 4.55 -7.56 -1.54
C ALA A 232 4.91 -7.53 -0.05
N GLY A 233 5.40 -8.65 0.50
CA GLY A 233 5.80 -8.76 1.91
C GLY A 233 7.02 -7.92 2.25
N HIS A 234 8.09 -7.99 1.44
CA HIS A 234 9.34 -7.28 1.76
C HIS A 234 9.32 -5.80 1.39
N ASP A 235 8.84 -5.42 0.20
CA ASP A 235 9.01 -4.05 -0.31
C ASP A 235 8.07 -3.08 0.43
N ALA A 236 6.77 -3.42 0.50
CA ALA A 236 5.78 -2.55 1.13
C ALA A 236 5.98 -2.45 2.67
N THR A 237 6.27 -3.58 3.32
CA THR A 237 6.50 -3.60 4.76
C THR A 237 7.87 -3.01 5.10
N GLY A 238 8.89 -3.23 4.26
CA GLY A 238 10.21 -2.63 4.41
C GLY A 238 10.16 -1.11 4.37
N ILE A 239 9.42 -0.51 3.44
CA ILE A 239 9.16 0.95 3.41
C ILE A 239 8.50 1.41 4.72
N THR A 240 7.48 0.69 5.19
CA THR A 240 6.77 1.04 6.43
C THR A 240 7.71 1.04 7.64
N VAL A 241 8.52 -0.02 7.79
CA VAL A 241 9.50 -0.14 8.88
C VAL A 241 10.56 0.95 8.76
N THR A 242 11.02 1.28 7.56
CA THR A 242 12.01 2.36 7.33
C THR A 242 11.51 3.69 7.87
N TYR A 243 10.30 4.12 7.50
CA TYR A 243 9.72 5.38 7.98
C TYR A 243 9.42 5.34 9.47
N LEU A 244 9.06 4.17 10.01
CA LEU A 244 8.86 4.01 11.44
C LEU A 244 10.18 4.23 12.19
N LEU A 245 11.27 3.59 11.76
CA LEU A 245 12.60 3.74 12.35
C LEU A 245 13.11 5.18 12.22
N TYR A 246 12.87 5.83 11.08
CA TYR A 246 13.16 7.24 10.87
C TYR A 246 12.42 8.13 11.87
N GLU A 247 11.10 8.01 12.00
CA GLU A 247 10.35 8.87 12.92
C GLU A 247 10.70 8.62 14.40
N ILE A 248 11.05 7.40 14.77
CA ILE A 248 11.55 7.09 16.12
C ILE A 248 12.95 7.69 16.34
N SER A 249 13.87 7.57 15.37
CA SER A 249 15.26 8.04 15.55
C SER A 249 15.32 9.55 15.75
N GLN A 250 14.39 10.30 15.17
CA GLN A 250 14.26 11.74 15.37
C GLN A 250 13.69 12.14 16.75
N ARG A 251 13.21 11.19 17.58
CA ARG A 251 12.46 11.46 18.82
C ARG A 251 12.91 10.60 19.99
N SER A 252 13.96 11.05 20.69
CA SER A 252 14.52 10.36 21.86
C SER A 252 13.52 10.09 22.99
N SER A 253 12.58 11.01 23.24
CA SER A 253 11.53 10.84 24.25
C SER A 253 10.55 9.71 23.87
N LEU A 254 10.19 9.62 22.59
CA LEU A 254 9.34 8.54 22.06
C LEU A 254 10.05 7.19 22.14
N GLN A 255 11.33 7.13 21.74
CA GLN A 255 12.15 5.92 21.83
C GLN A 255 12.20 5.38 23.26
N ARG A 256 12.38 6.26 24.26
CA ARG A 256 12.37 5.87 25.68
C ARG A 256 11.02 5.30 26.11
N ARG A 257 9.91 5.94 25.73
CA ARG A 257 8.55 5.47 26.06
C ARG A 257 8.25 4.11 25.42
N LEU A 258 8.63 3.93 24.16
CA LEU A 258 8.49 2.65 23.45
C LEU A 258 9.33 1.56 24.11
N LYS A 259 10.57 1.86 24.52
CA LYS A 259 11.41 0.91 25.26
C LYS A 259 10.72 0.40 26.52
N ILE A 260 10.16 1.31 27.32
CA ILE A 260 9.45 0.97 28.58
C ILE A 260 8.23 0.08 28.27
N GLU A 261 7.40 0.47 27.30
CA GLU A 261 6.20 -0.30 26.93
C GLU A 261 6.55 -1.72 26.45
N ILE A 262 7.53 -1.83 25.56
CA ILE A 262 7.96 -3.12 24.99
C ILE A 262 8.54 -4.02 26.08
N GLN A 263 9.42 -3.51 26.94
CA GLN A 263 10.03 -4.29 28.03
C GLN A 263 9.00 -4.80 29.04
N ALA A 264 7.93 -4.03 29.28
CA ALA A 264 6.87 -4.40 30.21
C ALA A 264 5.96 -5.52 29.68
N HIS A 265 5.70 -5.55 28.37
CA HIS A 265 4.60 -6.35 27.82
C HIS A 265 5.01 -7.39 26.76
N TRP A 266 6.20 -7.28 26.17
CA TRP A 266 6.62 -8.11 25.04
C TRP A 266 7.86 -8.94 25.36
N LYS A 267 7.71 -10.27 25.28
CA LYS A 267 8.78 -11.26 25.45
C LYS A 267 8.89 -12.10 24.18
N ILE A 268 9.87 -11.75 23.35
CA ILE A 268 10.12 -12.44 22.07
C ILE A 268 10.51 -13.91 22.30
N GLY A 269 10.09 -14.80 21.39
CA GLY A 269 10.34 -16.24 21.49
C GLY A 269 9.33 -17.02 22.33
N GLN A 270 8.45 -16.34 23.08
CA GLN A 270 7.31 -17.01 23.71
C GLN A 270 6.26 -17.42 22.67
N LYS A 271 5.57 -18.54 22.92
CA LYS A 271 4.52 -19.05 22.02
C LYS A 271 3.44 -18.00 21.71
N ASN A 272 3.10 -17.16 22.70
CA ASN A 272 2.12 -16.10 22.59
C ASN A 272 2.71 -14.73 22.21
N CYS A 273 3.94 -14.66 21.66
CA CYS A 273 4.56 -13.37 21.35
C CYS A 273 3.66 -12.51 20.45
N ALA A 274 3.07 -13.06 19.38
CA ALA A 274 2.14 -12.31 18.52
C ALA A 274 0.96 -11.68 19.30
N GLU A 275 0.39 -12.38 20.28
CA GLU A 275 -0.70 -11.83 21.12
C GLU A 275 -0.22 -10.66 21.99
N GLN A 276 1.02 -10.71 22.47
CA GLN A 276 1.61 -9.63 23.28
C GLN A 276 1.75 -8.32 22.49
N LEU A 277 1.89 -8.36 21.15
CA LEU A 277 2.03 -7.17 20.29
C LEU A 277 0.77 -6.31 20.30
N GLU A 278 -0.36 -6.90 20.66
CA GLU A 278 -1.65 -6.22 20.76
C GLU A 278 -1.77 -5.41 22.06
N LYS A 279 -0.92 -5.71 23.05
CA LYS A 279 -0.89 -5.02 24.36
C LYS A 279 0.07 -3.83 24.37
N LEU A 280 0.47 -3.34 23.18
CA LEU A 280 1.41 -2.24 23.00
C LEU A 280 0.71 -1.04 22.33
N PRO A 281 -0.12 -0.27 23.06
CA PRO A 281 -0.91 0.81 22.47
C PRO A 281 -0.07 1.93 21.85
N LEU A 282 1.07 2.30 22.43
CA LEU A 282 1.98 3.30 21.86
C LEU A 282 2.62 2.80 20.57
N LEU A 283 3.12 1.56 20.55
CA LEU A 283 3.65 0.97 19.32
C LEU A 283 2.58 0.82 18.23
N ASP A 284 1.34 0.47 18.61
CA ASP A 284 0.20 0.44 17.69
C ASP A 284 -0.10 1.81 17.09
N ALA A 285 -0.15 2.85 17.93
CA ALA A 285 -0.36 4.22 17.49
C ALA A 285 0.73 4.72 16.52
N VAL A 286 2.00 4.42 16.83
CA VAL A 286 3.16 4.74 15.98
C VAL A 286 3.06 4.03 14.63
N LEU A 287 2.70 2.74 14.63
CA LEU A 287 2.50 1.98 13.39
C LEU A 287 1.33 2.54 12.57
N MET A 288 0.18 2.77 13.20
CA MET A 288 -1.02 3.25 12.53
C MET A 288 -0.80 4.62 11.90
N GLU A 289 -0.10 5.53 12.58
CA GLU A 289 0.24 6.83 12.01
C GLU A 289 1.25 6.74 10.87
N THR A 290 2.22 5.83 10.98
CA THR A 290 3.17 5.55 9.90
C THR A 290 2.47 5.00 8.67
N LEU A 291 1.59 4.00 8.82
CA LEU A 291 0.80 3.45 7.71
C LEU A 291 -0.16 4.47 7.11
N ARG A 292 -0.65 5.43 7.92
CA ARG A 292 -1.49 6.53 7.44
C ARG A 292 -0.67 7.49 6.57
N LEU A 293 0.42 8.04 7.10
CA LEU A 293 1.18 9.10 6.42
C LEU A 293 2.10 8.56 5.31
N TYR A 294 2.78 7.46 5.59
CA TYR A 294 3.80 6.82 4.74
C TYR A 294 3.31 5.49 4.16
N SER A 295 2.05 5.43 3.73
CA SER A 295 1.49 4.23 3.11
C SER A 295 2.35 3.83 1.89
N ALA A 296 2.96 2.64 1.93
CA ALA A 296 3.79 2.14 0.84
C ALA A 296 3.04 2.08 -0.50
N ASN A 297 1.71 1.92 -0.44
CA ASN A 297 0.84 1.76 -1.59
C ASN A 297 -0.14 2.93 -1.69
N LEU A 298 0.30 4.02 -2.32
CA LEU A 298 -0.45 5.27 -2.43
C LEU A 298 -1.64 5.22 -3.41
N GLY A 299 -1.71 4.22 -4.29
CA GLY A 299 -2.67 4.17 -5.39
C GLY A 299 -2.31 5.12 -6.55
N PRO A 300 -3.23 5.32 -7.52
CA PRO A 300 -4.65 4.94 -7.51
C PRO A 300 -4.92 3.48 -7.87
N TRP A 301 -6.05 2.93 -7.42
CA TRP A 301 -6.44 1.54 -7.65
C TRP A 301 -7.67 1.41 -8.58
N PRO A 302 -7.50 1.34 -9.91
CA PRO A 302 -8.62 1.42 -10.85
C PRO A 302 -9.56 0.20 -10.80
N ARG A 303 -10.85 0.47 -10.94
CA ARG A 303 -11.95 -0.48 -11.07
C ARG A 303 -12.85 -0.07 -12.22
N VAL A 304 -13.54 -1.02 -12.83
CA VAL A 304 -14.44 -0.78 -13.96
C VAL A 304 -15.88 -0.92 -13.51
N ALA A 305 -16.70 0.10 -13.79
CA ALA A 305 -18.12 0.07 -13.48
C ALA A 305 -18.82 -1.07 -14.26
N PRO A 306 -19.44 -2.06 -13.58
CA PRO A 306 -20.06 -3.22 -14.25
C PRO A 306 -21.39 -2.87 -14.94
N SER A 307 -22.06 -1.83 -14.46
CA SER A 307 -23.34 -1.31 -14.92
C SER A 307 -23.35 0.22 -14.84
N SER A 308 -24.49 0.85 -15.17
CA SER A 308 -24.73 2.22 -14.73
C SER A 308 -24.77 2.26 -13.19
N ILE A 309 -24.11 3.24 -12.58
CA ILE A 309 -24.01 3.36 -11.11
C ILE A 309 -24.22 4.80 -10.63
N ARG A 310 -24.38 4.94 -9.31
CA ARG A 310 -24.34 6.23 -8.60
C ARG A 310 -23.00 6.36 -7.86
N LEU A 311 -22.39 7.54 -7.91
CA LEU A 311 -21.21 7.91 -7.12
C LEU A 311 -21.42 9.29 -6.48
N GLY A 312 -21.43 9.33 -5.15
CA GLY A 312 -21.81 10.51 -4.38
C GLY A 312 -23.19 11.05 -4.82
N LYS A 313 -23.20 12.32 -5.24
CA LYS A 313 -24.40 12.97 -5.77
C LYS A 313 -24.67 12.72 -7.26
N PHE A 314 -23.74 12.09 -7.98
CA PHE A 314 -23.84 11.88 -9.43
C PHE A 314 -24.49 10.53 -9.72
N SER A 315 -25.63 10.54 -10.41
CA SER A 315 -26.29 9.35 -10.94
C SER A 315 -25.84 9.06 -12.36
N ASN A 316 -26.24 7.90 -12.90
CA ASN A 316 -26.06 7.53 -14.31
C ASN A 316 -24.60 7.48 -14.79
N ILE A 317 -23.66 7.13 -13.91
CA ILE A 317 -22.26 6.90 -14.31
C ILE A 317 -22.22 5.69 -15.24
N PRO A 318 -21.82 5.82 -16.52
CA PRO A 318 -21.98 4.74 -17.49
C PRO A 318 -21.14 3.51 -17.18
N LYS A 319 -21.65 2.34 -17.59
CA LYS A 319 -20.88 1.08 -17.63
C LYS A 319 -19.56 1.27 -18.35
N GLY A 320 -18.50 0.65 -17.82
CA GLY A 320 -17.15 0.73 -18.39
C GLY A 320 -16.37 1.97 -17.96
N THR A 321 -16.95 2.86 -17.16
CA THR A 321 -16.21 3.98 -16.55
C THR A 321 -15.16 3.45 -15.57
N ILE A 322 -13.92 3.91 -15.70
CA ILE A 322 -12.81 3.57 -14.80
C ILE A 322 -12.88 4.50 -13.60
N ILE A 323 -12.94 3.94 -12.40
CA ILE A 323 -13.06 4.69 -11.16
C ILE A 323 -11.95 4.26 -10.21
N SER A 324 -11.36 5.22 -9.50
CA SER A 324 -10.26 4.93 -8.59
C SER A 324 -10.23 5.84 -7.37
N ALA A 325 -9.86 5.27 -6.23
CA ALA A 325 -9.46 5.97 -5.02
C ALA A 325 -7.95 5.78 -4.77
N SER A 326 -7.43 6.58 -3.84
CA SER A 326 -6.03 6.54 -3.39
C SER A 326 -5.97 6.74 -1.88
N SER A 327 -5.22 5.90 -1.17
CA SER A 327 -4.94 6.07 0.26
C SER A 327 -4.33 7.44 0.54
N TYR A 328 -3.46 7.93 -0.37
CA TYR A 328 -2.87 9.26 -0.30
C TYR A 328 -3.89 10.38 -0.11
N ALA A 329 -5.01 10.35 -0.84
CA ALA A 329 -6.03 11.38 -0.74
C ALA A 329 -6.96 11.18 0.48
N LEU A 330 -7.33 9.92 0.76
CA LEU A 330 -8.21 9.56 1.87
C LEU A 330 -7.59 9.91 3.22
N HIS A 331 -6.31 9.61 3.39
CA HIS A 331 -5.55 9.88 4.61
C HIS A 331 -5.22 11.36 4.83
N LYS A 332 -5.51 12.21 3.83
CA LYS A 332 -5.33 13.66 3.88
C LYS A 332 -6.63 14.44 4.06
N ASN A 333 -7.68 13.75 4.48
CA ASN A 333 -8.90 14.38 4.94
C ASN A 333 -8.67 15.04 6.32
N ASP A 334 -8.56 16.37 6.34
CA ASP A 334 -8.31 17.18 7.53
C ASP A 334 -9.43 17.14 8.57
N LYS A 335 -10.66 16.85 8.14
CA LYS A 335 -11.82 16.66 9.05
C LYS A 335 -11.69 15.39 9.90
N VAL A 336 -11.01 14.38 9.38
CA VAL A 336 -10.84 13.07 10.04
C VAL A 336 -9.46 12.97 10.69
N PHE A 337 -8.44 13.50 10.02
CA PHE A 337 -7.06 13.54 10.49
C PHE A 337 -6.59 15.00 10.56
N PRO A 338 -6.87 15.72 11.67
CA PRO A 338 -6.39 17.09 11.85
C PRO A 338 -4.89 17.19 11.66
N CYS A 339 -4.42 18.25 10.98
CA CYS A 339 -3.04 18.38 10.51
C CYS A 339 -2.54 17.12 9.76
N PRO A 340 -3.19 16.74 8.64
CA PRO A 340 -3.00 15.42 8.02
C PRO A 340 -1.57 15.16 7.49
N GLU A 341 -0.80 16.22 7.23
CA GLU A 341 0.58 16.13 6.76
C GLU A 341 1.59 15.89 7.90
N LYS A 342 1.19 16.08 9.16
CA LYS A 342 2.05 15.85 10.31
C LYS A 342 1.95 14.40 10.77
N TRP A 343 3.09 13.81 11.11
CA TRP A 343 3.16 12.52 11.79
C TRP A 343 2.88 12.71 13.28
N LEU A 344 1.66 12.36 13.71
CA LEU A 344 1.15 12.54 15.08
C LEU A 344 0.55 11.22 15.62
N PRO A 345 1.35 10.29 16.20
CA PRO A 345 0.85 9.05 16.78
C PRO A 345 -0.20 9.25 17.87
N GLU A 346 -0.11 10.35 18.62
CA GLU A 346 -1.00 10.71 19.72
C GLU A 346 -2.47 10.71 19.30
N ARG A 347 -2.77 11.01 18.02
CA ARG A 347 -4.15 10.96 17.51
C ARG A 347 -4.81 9.59 17.68
N TRP A 348 -4.04 8.51 17.70
CA TRP A 348 -4.55 7.15 17.86
C TRP A 348 -4.66 6.72 19.33
N LEU A 349 -3.88 7.36 20.20
CA LEU A 349 -3.90 7.13 21.65
C LEU A 349 -5.02 7.91 22.33
N ASP A 350 -5.16 9.18 21.97
CA ASP A 350 -6.03 10.13 22.65
C ASP A 350 -7.43 10.19 22.03
N ALA A 351 -7.65 9.49 20.92
CA ALA A 351 -8.95 9.45 20.25
C ALA A 351 -10.01 8.76 21.12
N SER A 352 -11.16 9.42 21.23
CA SER A 352 -12.38 8.79 21.72
C SER A 352 -12.77 7.60 20.85
N GLU A 353 -13.61 6.70 21.37
CA GLU A 353 -14.06 5.54 20.61
C GLU A 353 -14.75 5.94 19.29
N THR A 354 -15.52 7.03 19.29
CA THR A 354 -16.20 7.54 18.09
C THR A 354 -15.21 8.11 17.07
N GLN A 355 -14.21 8.87 17.53
CA GLN A 355 -13.14 9.38 16.67
C GLN A 355 -12.31 8.23 16.09
N ARG A 356 -11.96 7.23 16.90
CA ARG A 356 -11.22 6.04 16.45
C ARG A 356 -11.99 5.25 15.39
N LYS A 357 -13.30 5.05 15.58
CA LYS A 357 -14.16 4.40 14.58
C LYS A 357 -14.18 5.16 13.24
N GLU A 358 -14.26 6.49 13.28
CA GLU A 358 -14.24 7.31 12.06
C GLU A 358 -12.86 7.29 11.39
N MET A 359 -11.77 7.44 12.15
CA MET A 359 -10.41 7.30 11.60
C MET A 359 -10.19 5.95 10.93
N MET A 360 -10.63 4.86 11.56
CA MET A 360 -10.54 3.50 11.00
C MET A 360 -11.38 3.33 9.73
N ARG A 361 -12.52 4.04 9.63
CA ARG A 361 -13.35 4.04 8.43
C ARG A 361 -12.67 4.71 7.24
N TRP A 362 -11.79 5.69 7.49
CA TRP A 362 -10.98 6.36 6.46
C TRP A 362 -9.59 5.76 6.28
N PHE A 363 -9.14 4.91 7.20
CA PHE A 363 -7.87 4.22 7.12
C PHE A 363 -7.90 3.16 6.02
N TRP A 364 -7.14 3.40 4.96
CA TRP A 364 -7.16 2.64 3.72
C TRP A 364 -5.76 2.20 3.26
N ALA A 365 -4.82 2.04 4.19
CA ALA A 365 -3.46 1.56 3.90
C ALA A 365 -3.44 0.15 3.29
N PHE A 366 -4.45 -0.68 3.61
CA PHE A 366 -4.58 -2.06 3.14
C PHE A 366 -5.70 -2.26 2.11
N GLY A 367 -6.32 -1.17 1.64
CA GLY A 367 -7.52 -1.23 0.81
C GLY A 367 -8.77 -1.69 1.58
N SER A 368 -9.82 -2.09 0.85
CA SER A 368 -11.07 -2.56 1.46
C SER A 368 -11.80 -3.61 0.61
N GLY A 369 -12.82 -4.24 1.19
CA GLY A 369 -13.69 -5.23 0.55
C GLY A 369 -13.00 -6.56 0.26
N SER A 370 -13.55 -7.33 -0.69
CA SER A 370 -13.08 -8.69 -1.02
C SER A 370 -11.62 -8.72 -1.49
N ARG A 371 -11.12 -7.59 -2.01
CA ARG A 371 -9.75 -7.39 -2.51
C ARG A 371 -8.84 -6.63 -1.56
N MET A 372 -9.24 -6.47 -0.29
CA MET A 372 -8.35 -5.98 0.78
C MET A 372 -7.09 -6.87 0.86
N CYS A 373 -5.95 -6.25 1.19
CA CYS A 373 -4.65 -6.91 1.34
C CYS A 373 -4.75 -8.19 2.19
N ILE A 374 -4.34 -9.32 1.59
CA ILE A 374 -4.34 -10.62 2.27
C ILE A 374 -3.32 -10.67 3.41
N GLY A 375 -2.16 -10.03 3.24
CA GLY A 375 -1.07 -10.01 4.21
C GLY A 375 -1.17 -8.90 5.26
N SER A 376 -2.32 -8.22 5.40
CA SER A 376 -2.46 -7.08 6.31
C SER A 376 -2.11 -7.41 7.76
N HIS A 377 -2.57 -8.55 8.27
CA HIS A 377 -2.22 -8.99 9.62
C HIS A 377 -0.73 -9.31 9.76
N LEU A 378 -0.13 -10.00 8.78
CA LEU A 378 1.29 -10.30 8.79
C LEU A 378 2.15 -9.02 8.78
N ALA A 379 1.76 -8.02 7.98
CA ALA A 379 2.41 -6.71 7.92
C ALA A 379 2.31 -5.95 9.26
N ILE A 380 1.15 -5.99 9.93
CA ILE A 380 0.98 -5.39 11.27
C ILE A 380 1.88 -6.09 12.30
N TYR A 381 1.97 -7.43 12.26
CA TYR A 381 2.85 -8.16 13.17
C TYR A 381 4.34 -7.97 12.86
N SER A 382 4.66 -7.51 11.66
CA SER A 382 6.01 -7.11 11.26
C SER A 382 6.44 -5.75 11.84
N LYS A 383 5.71 -5.20 12.83
CA LYS A 383 6.19 -4.14 13.74
C LYS A 383 7.17 -4.65 14.79
N SER A 384 7.37 -5.97 14.89
CA SER A 384 8.34 -6.58 15.81
C SER A 384 9.81 -6.14 15.62
N PRO A 385 10.35 -5.82 14.42
CA PRO A 385 11.70 -5.27 14.27
C PRO A 385 11.92 -3.97 15.06
N VAL A 386 10.85 -3.20 15.28
CA VAL A 386 10.87 -1.96 16.08
C VAL A 386 11.26 -2.23 17.54
N SER A 387 11.03 -3.45 18.03
CA SER A 387 11.44 -3.84 19.38
C SER A 387 12.97 -3.85 19.54
N CYS A 388 13.72 -4.30 18.53
CA CYS A 388 15.18 -4.24 18.55
C CYS A 388 15.66 -2.79 18.51
N ALA A 389 15.08 -1.96 17.64
CA ALA A 389 15.38 -0.54 17.54
C ALA A 389 15.15 0.27 18.83
N SER A 390 14.04 -0.03 19.51
CA SER A 390 13.66 0.65 20.76
C SER A 390 14.49 0.20 21.96
N SER A 391 15.26 -0.89 21.86
CA SER A 391 16.11 -1.38 22.96
C SER A 391 17.33 -0.50 23.27
N GLY A 392 17.59 0.52 22.45
CA GLY A 392 18.63 1.54 22.66
C GLY A 392 19.72 1.58 21.60
N VAL A 393 19.48 0.95 20.45
CA VAL A 393 20.50 0.70 19.42
C VAL A 393 20.46 1.72 18.27
N LEU A 394 19.37 2.50 18.14
CA LEU A 394 19.30 3.58 17.15
C LEU A 394 19.67 4.93 17.80
N SER A 395 20.80 5.51 17.40
CA SER A 395 21.09 6.93 17.61
C SER A 395 20.59 7.76 16.43
N ALA A 396 20.26 9.03 16.65
CA ALA A 396 19.71 9.93 15.64
C ALA A 396 20.64 10.14 14.41
N ASN A 397 21.93 9.84 14.54
CA ASN A 397 22.94 10.05 13.51
C ASN A 397 23.08 8.87 12.52
N ALA A 398 22.45 7.72 12.80
CA ALA A 398 22.65 6.48 12.04
C ALA A 398 21.58 6.20 10.96
N VAL A 399 20.54 7.02 10.84
CA VAL A 399 19.41 6.78 9.91
C VAL A 399 19.40 7.83 8.79
N GLN A 400 19.87 7.44 7.61
CA GLN A 400 19.74 8.23 6.38
C GLN A 400 18.63 7.61 5.50
N THR A 401 17.69 8.44 5.03
CA THR A 401 16.52 8.02 4.21
C THR A 401 16.68 8.35 2.74
#